data_AF-T1CRW4-F1
#
_entry.id   AF-T1CRW4-F1
#
_cell.length_a   1.000
_cell.length_b   1.000
_cell.length_c   1.000
_cell.angle_alpha   90.00
_cell.angle_beta   90.00
_cell.angle_gamma   90.00
#
_symmetry.space_group_name_H-M   'P 1'
#
loop_
_entity.id
_entity.type
_entity.pdbx_description
1 polymer ?
#
loop_
_entity_poly.entity_id
_entity_poly.type
_entity_poly.pdbx_seq_one_letter_code
_entity_poly.pdbx_strand_id
1 'polypeptide(L)'
;LNTFWVRGDENMGKFNTFSPEDALTLLLASDGTQMAQRALRHALAGWAGFLIAAGVREHASTVSKAGDKRAAALSKLPAILALLLFKSEPDLSQEHIMASPAFLVGRLLALADSLHYQYCQGVRNGQVPGQLLGNALMATALETPQAALALYAQRILPYQAWARTCKVSGQGPATLAKYFLSQLGETCSEISLLNLPERASDADRAKMILGYLAKPTDKSDFTPTEVKEEN
;
A
#
# COMPACT_ATOMS: atom_id res chain seq x y z
N LEU A 1 -14.03 9.35 9.83
CA LEU A 1 -15.10 8.76 9.00
C LEU A 1 -15.82 9.82 8.16
N ASN A 2 -16.17 10.98 8.72
CA ASN A 2 -16.88 12.06 8.03
C ASN A 2 -16.03 13.00 7.16
N THR A 3 -14.91 12.54 6.62
CA THR A 3 -14.01 13.35 5.78
C THR A 3 -13.80 12.66 4.46
N PHE A 4 -13.62 13.43 3.39
CA PHE A 4 -13.23 12.91 2.09
C PHE A 4 -12.25 13.84 1.41
N TRP A 5 -11.56 13.30 0.42
CA TRP A 5 -10.55 14.02 -0.33
C TRP A 5 -10.87 13.97 -1.83
N VAL A 6 -10.73 15.10 -2.50
CA VAL A 6 -10.99 15.26 -3.93
C VAL A 6 -9.69 15.62 -4.63
N ARG A 7 -9.51 15.12 -5.86
CA ARG A 7 -8.28 15.26 -6.67
C ARG A 7 -7.05 14.74 -5.93
N GLY A 8 -7.12 13.50 -5.43
CA GLY A 8 -6.06 12.89 -4.63
C GLY A 8 -6.07 13.47 -3.22
N ASP A 9 -5.40 14.60 -3.01
CA ASP A 9 -5.19 15.20 -1.69
C ASP A 9 -5.28 16.74 -1.66
N GLU A 10 -5.80 17.35 -2.74
CA GLU A 10 -5.86 18.80 -2.87
C GLU A 10 -6.90 19.42 -1.95
N ASN A 11 -8.11 18.85 -1.91
CA ASN A 11 -9.24 19.43 -1.22
C ASN A 11 -9.86 18.44 -0.24
N MET A 12 -9.95 18.83 1.03
CA MET A 12 -10.63 18.06 2.08
C MET A 12 -12.06 18.58 2.25
N GLY A 13 -13.04 17.68 2.07
CA GLY A 13 -14.45 17.93 2.36
C GLY A 13 -14.91 17.18 3.60
N LYS A 14 -16.17 17.43 4.00
CA LYS A 14 -16.84 16.75 5.11
C LYS A 14 -18.17 16.16 4.67
N PHE A 15 -18.50 15.01 5.25
CA PHE A 15 -19.83 14.43 5.20
C PHE A 15 -20.49 14.47 6.58
N ASN A 16 -21.81 14.28 6.65
CA ASN A 16 -22.54 14.09 7.89
C ASN A 16 -23.12 12.66 7.96
N THR A 17 -22.31 11.67 7.60
CA THR A 17 -22.76 10.27 7.44
C THR A 17 -22.78 9.51 8.77
N PHE A 18 -21.79 9.73 9.63
CA PHE A 18 -21.64 9.02 10.91
C PHE A 18 -21.86 9.97 12.08
N SER A 19 -22.68 9.57 13.04
CA SER A 19 -22.89 10.27 14.31
C SER A 19 -21.85 9.86 15.36
N PRO A 20 -21.73 10.60 16.49
CA PRO A 20 -20.97 10.13 17.64
C PRO A 20 -21.47 8.78 18.19
N GLU A 21 -22.77 8.51 18.10
CA GLU A 21 -23.36 7.24 18.53
C GLU A 21 -22.88 6.08 17.65
N ASP A 22 -22.82 6.27 16.32
CA ASP A 22 -22.25 5.26 15.41
C ASP A 22 -20.80 4.92 15.77
N ALA A 23 -20.02 5.92 16.21
CA ALA A 23 -18.64 5.72 16.65
C ALA A 23 -18.56 4.91 17.96
N LEU A 24 -19.50 5.15 18.89
CA LEU A 24 -19.60 4.35 20.12
C LEU A 24 -20.01 2.92 19.81
N THR A 25 -20.99 2.70 18.92
CA THR A 25 -21.38 1.36 18.47
C THR A 25 -20.21 0.63 17.83
N LEU A 26 -19.46 1.29 16.95
CA LEU A 26 -18.29 0.69 16.29
C LEU A 26 -17.22 0.21 17.29
N LEU A 27 -16.97 0.99 18.34
CA LEU A 27 -15.90 0.71 19.29
C LEU A 27 -16.32 -0.24 20.42
N LEU A 28 -17.55 -0.08 20.93
CA LEU A 28 -17.99 -0.69 22.18
C LEU A 28 -19.01 -1.82 21.99
N ALA A 29 -19.74 -1.87 20.87
CA ALA A 29 -20.74 -2.91 20.66
C ALA A 29 -20.08 -4.24 20.24
N SER A 30 -20.58 -5.34 20.79
CA SER A 30 -20.14 -6.71 20.48
C SER A 30 -20.59 -7.19 19.10
N ASP A 31 -21.61 -6.57 18.51
CA ASP A 31 -22.20 -6.86 17.20
C ASP A 31 -21.89 -5.78 16.14
N GLY A 32 -20.84 -4.98 16.36
CA GLY A 32 -20.46 -3.84 15.51
C GLY A 32 -19.96 -4.18 14.10
N THR A 33 -19.93 -5.44 13.68
CA THR A 33 -19.37 -5.87 12.38
C THR A 33 -20.06 -5.22 11.19
N GLN A 34 -21.39 -5.13 11.19
CA GLN A 34 -22.13 -4.49 10.09
C GLN A 34 -21.84 -2.98 10.01
N MET A 35 -21.72 -2.32 11.17
CA MET A 35 -21.33 -0.92 11.24
C MET A 35 -19.90 -0.72 10.72
N ALA A 36 -18.97 -1.61 11.10
CA ALA A 36 -17.59 -1.60 10.64
C ALA A 36 -17.50 -1.76 9.13
N GLN A 37 -18.26 -2.69 8.53
CA GLN A 37 -18.31 -2.88 7.08
C GLN A 37 -18.86 -1.64 6.36
N ARG A 38 -19.92 -1.03 6.90
CA ARG A 38 -20.48 0.23 6.35
C ARG A 38 -19.46 1.38 6.44
N ALA A 39 -18.79 1.51 7.57
CA ALA A 39 -17.75 2.51 7.79
C ALA A 39 -16.52 2.28 6.92
N LEU A 40 -16.11 1.02 6.70
CA LEU A 40 -15.01 0.64 5.82
C LEU A 40 -15.30 1.04 4.38
N ARG A 41 -16.47 0.69 3.85
CA ARG A 41 -16.90 1.10 2.51
C ARG A 41 -16.88 2.62 2.33
N HIS A 42 -17.38 3.35 3.32
CA HIS A 42 -17.39 4.81 3.26
C HIS A 42 -15.98 5.41 3.34
N ALA A 43 -15.13 4.87 4.20
CA ALA A 43 -13.72 5.24 4.31
C ALA A 43 -12.99 5.02 2.98
N LEU A 44 -13.17 3.88 2.33
CA LEU A 44 -12.57 3.59 1.03
C LEU A 44 -13.02 4.58 -0.05
N ALA A 45 -14.32 4.87 -0.12
CA ALA A 45 -14.86 5.84 -1.08
C ALA A 45 -14.29 7.26 -0.86
N GLY A 46 -14.06 7.67 0.38
CA GLY A 46 -13.56 9.01 0.71
C GLY A 46 -12.05 9.16 0.74
N TRP A 47 -11.29 8.09 1.02
CA TRP A 47 -9.87 8.17 1.36
C TRP A 47 -8.94 7.44 0.40
N ALA A 48 -9.42 6.49 -0.43
CA ALA A 48 -8.55 5.68 -1.28
C ALA A 48 -7.64 6.56 -2.17
N GLY A 49 -8.21 7.57 -2.85
CA GLY A 49 -7.45 8.48 -3.69
C GLY A 49 -6.38 9.27 -2.92
N PHE A 50 -6.69 9.72 -1.70
CA PHE A 50 -5.75 10.43 -0.82
C PHE A 50 -4.62 9.53 -0.36
N LEU A 51 -4.94 8.32 0.09
CA LEU A 51 -3.98 7.36 0.60
C LEU A 51 -3.03 6.90 -0.51
N ILE A 52 -3.54 6.63 -1.72
CA ILE A 52 -2.69 6.30 -2.87
C ILE A 52 -1.79 7.49 -3.23
N ALA A 53 -2.33 8.71 -3.29
CA ALA A 53 -1.51 9.90 -3.58
C ALA A 53 -0.41 10.13 -2.53
N ALA A 54 -0.70 9.82 -1.26
CA ALA A 54 0.28 9.87 -0.19
C ALA A 54 1.39 8.82 -0.36
N GLY A 55 1.04 7.56 -0.69
CA GLY A 55 2.02 6.50 -0.95
C GLY A 55 2.95 6.85 -2.12
N VAL A 56 2.43 7.39 -3.23
CA VAL A 56 3.24 7.87 -4.36
C VAL A 56 4.32 8.84 -3.92
N ARG A 57 3.96 9.81 -3.08
CA ARG A 57 4.91 10.82 -2.59
C ARG A 57 6.01 10.20 -1.75
N GLU A 58 5.66 9.24 -0.92
CA GLU A 58 6.63 8.50 -0.10
C GLU A 58 7.58 7.69 -0.98
N HIS A 59 7.06 6.95 -1.96
CA HIS A 59 7.87 6.17 -2.91
C HIS A 59 8.77 7.04 -3.80
N ALA A 60 8.32 8.26 -4.10
CA ALA A 60 9.11 9.28 -4.81
C ALA A 60 10.07 10.07 -3.90
N SER A 61 10.23 9.68 -2.62
CA SER A 61 11.07 10.38 -1.63
C SER A 61 10.73 11.87 -1.46
N THR A 62 9.47 12.25 -1.72
CA THR A 62 9.00 13.63 -1.55
C THR A 62 8.46 13.83 -0.13
N VAL A 63 9.19 14.58 0.69
CA VAL A 63 8.80 14.86 2.07
C VAL A 63 7.73 15.96 2.12
N SER A 64 6.64 15.71 2.83
CA SER A 64 5.63 16.74 3.12
C SER A 64 6.15 17.73 4.17
N LYS A 65 5.87 19.03 4.02
CA LYS A 65 6.30 20.05 4.98
C LYS A 65 5.59 19.87 6.33
N ALA A 66 6.28 20.15 7.44
CA ALA A 66 5.70 20.15 8.78
C ALA A 66 4.54 21.17 8.87
N GLY A 67 3.43 20.78 9.50
CA GLY A 67 2.21 21.60 9.64
C GLY A 67 1.14 21.38 8.56
N ASP A 68 1.40 20.48 7.60
CA ASP A 68 0.42 20.14 6.56
C ASP A 68 -0.76 19.33 7.14
N LYS A 69 -2.00 19.77 6.88
CA LYS A 69 -3.23 19.03 7.22
C LYS A 69 -3.20 17.61 6.65
N ARG A 70 -2.51 17.40 5.52
CA ARG A 70 -2.29 16.09 4.90
C ARG A 70 -1.43 15.17 5.76
N ALA A 71 -0.35 15.69 6.34
CA ALA A 71 0.52 14.91 7.23
C ALA A 71 -0.23 14.46 8.49
N ALA A 72 -1.05 15.36 9.06
CA ALA A 72 -1.90 15.03 10.21
C ALA A 72 -3.00 14.01 9.90
N ALA A 73 -3.51 13.99 8.65
CA ALA A 73 -4.46 12.97 8.20
C ALA A 73 -3.75 11.63 7.96
N LEU A 74 -2.59 11.63 7.29
CA LEU A 74 -1.83 10.43 6.96
C LEU A 74 -1.36 9.67 8.21
N SER A 75 -1.11 10.35 9.33
CA SER A 75 -0.76 9.68 10.59
C SER A 75 -1.93 8.91 11.24
N LYS A 76 -3.17 9.16 10.81
CA LYS A 76 -4.38 8.60 11.46
C LYS A 76 -5.19 7.69 10.53
N LEU A 77 -5.36 8.09 9.28
CA LEU A 77 -6.28 7.40 8.35
C LEU A 77 -5.90 5.93 8.07
N PRO A 78 -4.61 5.55 7.89
CA PRO A 78 -4.24 4.15 7.74
C PRO A 78 -4.57 3.31 8.97
N ALA A 79 -4.34 3.84 10.17
CA ALA A 79 -4.69 3.17 11.42
C ALA A 79 -6.21 2.99 11.58
N ILE A 80 -6.99 4.01 11.20
CA ILE A 80 -8.45 3.90 11.19
C ILE A 80 -8.91 2.86 10.16
N LEU A 81 -8.32 2.83 8.96
CA LEU A 81 -8.65 1.85 7.93
C LEU A 81 -8.37 0.42 8.41
N ALA A 82 -7.22 0.19 9.06
CA ALA A 82 -6.87 -1.09 9.65
C ALA A 82 -7.83 -1.49 10.79
N LEU A 83 -8.22 -0.54 11.64
CA LEU A 83 -9.19 -0.79 12.71
C LEU A 83 -10.57 -1.19 12.16
N LEU A 84 -11.04 -0.48 11.12
CA LEU A 84 -12.31 -0.81 10.46
C LEU A 84 -12.26 -2.19 9.81
N LEU A 85 -11.14 -2.54 9.19
CA LEU A 85 -10.92 -3.86 8.62
C LEU A 85 -10.97 -4.95 9.68
N PHE A 86 -10.23 -4.78 10.78
CA PHE A 86 -10.21 -5.73 11.91
C PHE A 86 -11.59 -5.92 12.53
N LYS A 87 -12.36 -4.85 12.70
CA LYS A 87 -13.75 -4.94 13.21
C LYS A 87 -14.74 -5.54 12.21
N SER A 88 -14.42 -5.50 10.91
CA SER A 88 -15.25 -6.05 9.84
C SER A 88 -15.04 -7.55 9.62
N GLU A 89 -13.90 -8.09 10.07
CA GLU A 89 -13.51 -9.50 9.90
C GLU A 89 -13.11 -10.10 11.27
N PRO A 90 -14.01 -10.81 11.96
CA PRO A 90 -13.80 -11.29 13.34
C PRO A 90 -12.58 -12.20 13.54
N ASP A 91 -12.19 -12.96 12.51
CA ASP A 91 -11.11 -13.96 12.59
C ASP A 91 -9.76 -13.43 12.07
N LEU A 92 -9.68 -12.14 11.74
CA LEU A 92 -8.52 -11.55 11.08
C LEU A 92 -7.48 -11.06 12.09
N SER A 93 -6.25 -11.54 11.99
CA SER A 93 -5.11 -11.00 12.75
C SER A 93 -4.31 -10.00 11.89
N GLN A 94 -3.46 -9.19 12.53
CA GLN A 94 -2.54 -8.30 11.81
C GLN A 94 -1.59 -9.08 10.87
N GLU A 95 -1.06 -10.21 11.34
CA GLU A 95 -0.18 -11.07 10.55
C GLU A 95 -0.93 -11.63 9.32
N HIS A 96 -2.19 -12.04 9.50
CA HIS A 96 -3.03 -12.49 8.40
C HIS A 96 -3.32 -11.38 7.38
N ILE A 97 -3.43 -10.11 7.81
CA ILE A 97 -3.54 -8.97 6.88
C ILE A 97 -2.28 -8.84 6.04
N MET A 98 -1.11 -8.81 6.68
CA MET A 98 0.16 -8.55 6.00
C MET A 98 0.58 -9.70 5.07
N ALA A 99 0.18 -10.93 5.39
CA ALA A 99 0.38 -12.11 4.54
C ALA A 99 -0.73 -12.29 3.48
N SER A 100 -1.79 -11.49 3.52
CA SER A 100 -2.90 -11.66 2.58
C SER A 100 -2.48 -11.34 1.13
N PRO A 101 -2.98 -12.09 0.12
CA PRO A 101 -2.68 -11.81 -1.28
C PRO A 101 -2.98 -10.37 -1.69
N ALA A 102 -4.09 -9.79 -1.19
CA ALA A 102 -4.47 -8.41 -1.46
C ALA A 102 -3.44 -7.40 -0.91
N PHE A 103 -2.97 -7.59 0.33
CA PHE A 103 -1.93 -6.74 0.90
C PHE A 103 -0.62 -6.83 0.09
N LEU A 104 -0.22 -8.04 -0.28
CA LEU A 104 0.99 -8.28 -1.06
C LEU A 104 0.90 -7.65 -2.46
N VAL A 105 -0.27 -7.63 -3.10
CA VAL A 105 -0.50 -6.88 -4.35
C VAL A 105 -0.25 -5.38 -4.14
N GLY A 106 -0.77 -4.80 -3.06
CA GLY A 106 -0.50 -3.40 -2.72
C GLY A 106 1.00 -3.12 -2.53
N ARG A 107 1.68 -3.95 -1.73
CA ARG A 107 3.12 -3.88 -1.48
C ARG A 107 3.94 -4.02 -2.76
N LEU A 108 3.54 -4.93 -3.66
CA LEU A 108 4.19 -5.11 -4.96
C LEU A 108 4.12 -3.83 -5.80
N LEU A 109 2.97 -3.17 -5.85
CA LEU A 109 2.79 -1.92 -6.61
C LEU A 109 3.59 -0.76 -5.99
N ALA A 110 3.71 -0.69 -4.67
CA ALA A 110 4.58 0.27 -3.98
C ALA A 110 6.06 0.08 -4.34
N LEU A 111 6.53 -1.16 -4.33
CA LEU A 111 7.88 -1.52 -4.74
C LEU A 111 8.12 -1.23 -6.24
N ALA A 112 7.10 -1.41 -7.07
CA ALA A 112 7.15 -1.08 -8.50
C ALA A 112 7.35 0.43 -8.72
N ASP A 113 6.65 1.27 -7.97
CA ASP A 113 6.82 2.72 -7.98
C ASP A 113 8.21 3.12 -7.52
N SER A 114 8.69 2.52 -6.44
CA SER A 114 10.02 2.77 -5.90
C SER A 114 11.11 2.43 -6.93
N LEU A 115 10.99 1.28 -7.60
CA LEU A 115 11.91 0.88 -8.67
C LEU A 115 11.84 1.81 -9.89
N HIS A 116 10.63 2.15 -10.36
CA HIS A 116 10.44 3.08 -11.47
C HIS A 116 10.99 4.47 -11.15
N TYR A 117 10.83 4.95 -9.92
CA TYR A 117 11.44 6.20 -9.47
C TYR A 117 12.97 6.15 -9.55
N GLN A 118 13.62 5.10 -9.03
CA GLN A 118 15.08 4.96 -9.14
C GLN A 118 15.56 4.87 -10.60
N TYR A 119 14.79 4.24 -11.47
CA TYR A 119 15.06 4.26 -12.91
C TYR A 119 15.03 5.69 -13.47
N CYS A 120 14.04 6.50 -13.08
CA CYS A 120 13.98 7.90 -13.51
C CYS A 120 15.19 8.70 -13.01
N GLN A 121 15.61 8.48 -11.77
CA GLN A 121 16.81 9.11 -11.21
C GLN A 121 18.08 8.69 -11.97
N GLY A 122 18.25 7.40 -12.27
CA GLY A 122 19.47 6.86 -12.87
C GLY A 122 19.55 6.93 -14.39
N VAL A 123 18.42 6.97 -15.10
CA VAL A 123 18.37 6.88 -16.58
C VAL A 123 17.74 8.11 -17.22
N ARG A 124 16.79 8.75 -16.54
CA ARG A 124 16.03 9.89 -17.07
C ARG A 124 16.45 11.23 -16.48
N ASN A 125 17.65 11.32 -15.90
CA ASN A 125 18.17 12.54 -15.25
C ASN A 125 17.19 13.14 -14.24
N GLY A 126 16.48 12.29 -13.48
CA GLY A 126 15.50 12.70 -12.48
C GLY A 126 14.16 13.18 -13.05
N GLN A 127 13.90 13.01 -14.34
CA GLN A 127 12.58 13.31 -14.93
C GLN A 127 11.57 12.22 -14.57
N VAL A 128 10.82 12.46 -13.49
CA VAL A 128 9.76 11.57 -13.00
C VAL A 128 8.43 11.90 -13.69
N PRO A 129 7.73 10.92 -14.28
CA PRO A 129 6.41 11.14 -14.89
C PRO A 129 5.33 11.45 -13.83
N GLY A 130 4.20 12.03 -14.26
CA GLY A 130 3.08 12.34 -13.35
C GLY A 130 2.44 11.12 -12.68
N GLN A 131 2.65 9.92 -13.23
CA GLN A 131 2.32 8.65 -12.59
C GLN A 131 3.47 7.67 -12.78
N LEU A 132 3.81 6.99 -11.69
CA LEU A 132 4.70 5.84 -11.68
C LEU A 132 3.90 4.57 -12.03
N LEU A 133 4.55 3.42 -12.00
CA LEU A 133 3.96 2.19 -12.56
C LEU A 133 2.85 1.63 -11.65
N GLY A 134 3.14 1.48 -10.37
CA GLY A 134 2.25 0.95 -9.36
C GLY A 134 1.01 1.81 -9.17
N ASN A 135 1.17 3.11 -8.95
CA ASN A 135 0.02 3.99 -8.74
C ASN A 135 -0.88 4.12 -9.97
N ALA A 136 -0.33 4.02 -11.19
CA ALA A 136 -1.12 3.94 -12.41
C ALA A 136 -1.99 2.67 -12.48
N LEU A 137 -1.62 1.61 -11.76
CA LEU A 137 -2.36 0.33 -11.72
C LEU A 137 -3.24 0.17 -10.48
N MET A 138 -3.14 1.04 -9.47
CA MET A 138 -3.92 0.92 -8.23
C MET A 138 -5.43 0.96 -8.47
N ALA A 139 -5.92 1.78 -9.40
CA ALA A 139 -7.35 1.79 -9.73
C ALA A 139 -7.83 0.42 -10.24
N THR A 140 -7.09 -0.19 -11.17
CA THR A 140 -7.36 -1.55 -11.66
C THR A 140 -7.23 -2.56 -10.54
N ALA A 141 -6.21 -2.46 -9.68
CA ALA A 141 -5.98 -3.43 -8.61
C ALA A 141 -7.13 -3.44 -7.59
N LEU A 142 -7.62 -2.25 -7.23
CA LEU A 142 -8.75 -2.08 -6.32
C LEU A 142 -10.10 -2.55 -6.89
N GLU A 143 -10.15 -2.94 -8.16
CA GLU A 143 -11.35 -3.51 -8.79
C GLU A 143 -11.12 -4.99 -9.14
N THR A 144 -10.02 -5.27 -9.83
CA THR A 144 -9.64 -6.56 -10.43
C THR A 144 -8.14 -6.84 -10.22
N PRO A 145 -7.74 -7.38 -9.05
CA PRO A 145 -6.33 -7.57 -8.71
C PRO A 145 -5.53 -8.36 -9.74
N GLN A 146 -6.12 -9.42 -10.29
CA GLN A 146 -5.47 -10.27 -11.30
C GLN A 146 -5.17 -9.49 -12.60
N ALA A 147 -6.10 -8.64 -13.05
CA ALA A 147 -5.89 -7.82 -14.24
C ALA A 147 -4.78 -6.78 -14.03
N ALA A 148 -4.69 -6.19 -12.83
CA ALA A 148 -3.60 -5.30 -12.48
C ALA A 148 -2.24 -6.01 -12.50
N LEU A 149 -2.16 -7.26 -12.01
CA LEU A 149 -0.94 -8.06 -12.08
C LEU A 149 -0.54 -8.43 -13.51
N ALA A 150 -1.52 -8.72 -14.37
CA ALA A 150 -1.25 -8.97 -15.80
C ALA A 150 -0.65 -7.73 -16.49
N LEU A 151 -1.19 -6.54 -16.19
CA LEU A 151 -0.65 -5.27 -16.70
C LEU A 151 0.73 -4.95 -16.10
N TYR A 152 0.91 -5.21 -14.81
CA TYR A 152 2.20 -5.05 -14.12
C TYR A 152 3.29 -5.88 -14.80
N ALA A 153 3.03 -7.17 -15.06
CA ALA A 153 3.99 -8.09 -15.65
C ALA A 153 4.52 -7.60 -17.02
N GLN A 154 3.68 -6.90 -17.78
CA GLN A 154 4.07 -6.33 -19.08
C GLN A 154 4.87 -5.02 -18.93
N ARG A 155 4.53 -4.19 -17.94
CA ARG A 155 5.03 -2.81 -17.83
C ARG A 155 6.28 -2.66 -16.95
N ILE A 156 6.56 -3.63 -16.08
CA ILE A 156 7.73 -3.60 -15.18
C ILE A 156 9.06 -3.87 -15.91
N LEU A 157 9.01 -4.50 -17.08
CA LEU A 157 10.16 -5.07 -17.79
C LEU A 157 11.34 -4.10 -18.01
N PRO A 158 11.13 -2.84 -18.45
CA PRO A 158 12.24 -1.92 -18.67
C PRO A 158 13.00 -1.60 -17.37
N TYR A 159 12.28 -1.46 -16.27
CA TYR A 159 12.85 -1.11 -14.97
C TYR A 159 13.61 -2.30 -14.36
N GLN A 160 13.06 -3.52 -14.50
CA GLN A 160 13.74 -4.75 -14.11
C GLN A 160 15.01 -4.99 -14.92
N ALA A 161 14.95 -4.83 -16.25
CA ALA A 161 16.10 -5.02 -17.13
C ALA A 161 17.24 -4.07 -16.75
N TRP A 162 16.93 -2.81 -16.51
CA TRP A 162 17.91 -1.84 -16.03
C TRP A 162 18.47 -2.20 -14.66
N ALA A 163 17.64 -2.51 -13.66
CA ALA A 163 18.11 -2.85 -12.31
C ALA A 163 19.00 -4.11 -12.26
N ARG A 164 18.77 -5.07 -13.17
CA ARG A 164 19.64 -6.24 -13.33
C ARG A 164 21.03 -5.86 -13.84
N THR A 165 21.09 -4.96 -14.81
CA THR A 165 22.31 -4.63 -15.57
C THR A 165 23.08 -3.42 -15.06
N CYS A 166 22.45 -2.55 -14.27
CA CYS A 166 23.09 -1.35 -13.75
C CYS A 166 24.30 -1.69 -12.85
N LYS A 167 25.41 -0.98 -13.06
CA LYS A 167 26.61 -1.10 -12.23
C LYS A 167 26.43 -0.26 -10.97
N VAL A 168 26.71 -0.85 -9.82
CA VAL A 168 26.68 -0.15 -8.53
C VAL A 168 28.02 0.56 -8.33
N SER A 169 27.97 1.88 -8.17
CA SER A 169 29.13 2.70 -7.81
C SER A 169 28.77 3.55 -6.59
N GLY A 170 28.98 2.99 -5.39
CA GLY A 170 28.66 3.65 -4.13
C GLY A 170 27.16 3.69 -3.80
N GLN A 171 26.73 4.72 -3.07
CA GLN A 171 25.32 4.95 -2.77
C GLN A 171 24.68 5.77 -3.89
N GLY A 172 23.58 5.27 -4.46
CA GLY A 172 22.88 5.94 -5.56
C GLY A 172 21.71 5.12 -6.11
N PRO A 173 21.06 5.58 -7.20
CA PRO A 173 19.85 4.96 -7.73
C PRO A 173 20.03 3.49 -8.12
N ALA A 174 21.19 3.11 -8.65
CA ALA A 174 21.50 1.72 -9.00
C ALA A 174 21.49 0.77 -7.78
N THR A 175 21.96 1.24 -6.63
CA THR A 175 22.01 0.47 -5.38
C THR A 175 20.61 0.22 -4.85
N LEU A 176 19.78 1.28 -4.81
CA LEU A 176 18.38 1.19 -4.40
C LEU A 176 17.56 0.35 -5.39
N ALA A 177 17.82 0.46 -6.69
CA ALA A 177 17.15 -0.34 -7.70
C ALA A 177 17.40 -1.84 -7.52
N LYS A 178 18.62 -2.26 -7.18
CA LYS A 178 18.91 -3.66 -6.86
C LYS A 178 18.21 -4.12 -5.58
N TYR A 179 18.16 -3.27 -4.56
CA TYR A 179 17.40 -3.57 -3.33
C TYR A 179 15.92 -3.78 -3.63
N PHE A 180 15.26 -2.83 -4.31
CA PHE A 180 13.84 -2.95 -4.65
C PHE A 180 13.57 -4.13 -5.59
N LEU A 181 14.49 -4.45 -6.50
CA LEU A 181 14.38 -5.65 -7.34
C LEU A 181 14.37 -6.95 -6.51
N SER A 182 15.19 -7.04 -5.46
CA SER A 182 15.16 -8.19 -4.52
C SER A 182 13.82 -8.30 -3.82
N GLN A 183 13.37 -7.18 -3.22
CA GLN A 183 12.10 -7.11 -2.50
C GLN A 183 10.89 -7.41 -3.40
N LEU A 184 10.93 -7.00 -4.67
CA LEU A 184 9.94 -7.38 -5.67
C LEU A 184 9.92 -8.90 -5.89
N GLY A 185 11.09 -9.53 -6.02
CA GLY A 185 11.21 -10.98 -6.18
C GLY A 185 10.62 -11.75 -4.99
N GLU A 186 10.98 -11.34 -3.78
CA GLU A 186 10.45 -11.89 -2.52
C GLU A 186 8.92 -11.75 -2.46
N THR A 187 8.41 -10.53 -2.64
CA THR A 187 6.96 -10.26 -2.61
C THR A 187 6.20 -11.04 -3.69
N CYS A 188 6.74 -11.14 -4.91
CA CYS A 188 6.15 -11.96 -5.97
C CYS A 188 6.08 -13.44 -5.60
N SER A 189 7.07 -13.97 -4.88
CA SER A 189 7.08 -15.38 -4.45
C SER A 189 6.06 -15.68 -3.35
N GLU A 190 5.69 -14.68 -2.56
CA GLU A 190 4.68 -14.79 -1.50
C GLU A 190 3.24 -14.69 -2.06
N ILE A 191 3.03 -14.04 -3.21
CA ILE A 191 1.70 -13.87 -3.81
C ILE A 191 1.20 -15.21 -4.38
N SER A 192 0.23 -15.82 -3.69
CA SER A 192 -0.54 -16.94 -4.25
C SER A 192 -1.62 -16.43 -5.21
N LEU A 193 -1.39 -16.57 -6.52
CA LEU A 193 -2.34 -16.16 -7.56
C LEU A 193 -3.70 -16.89 -7.46
N LEU A 194 -3.70 -18.14 -6.96
CA LEU A 194 -4.92 -18.94 -6.78
C LEU A 194 -5.86 -18.37 -5.71
N ASN A 195 -5.30 -17.57 -4.79
CA ASN A 195 -6.05 -16.98 -3.69
C ASN A 195 -6.44 -15.51 -3.95
N LEU A 196 -6.16 -14.98 -5.16
CA LEU A 196 -6.59 -13.63 -5.52
C LEU A 196 -8.01 -13.65 -6.09
N PRO A 197 -8.92 -12.83 -5.55
CA PRO A 197 -10.27 -12.75 -6.08
C PRO A 197 -10.28 -12.11 -7.46
N GLU A 198 -11.23 -12.51 -8.30
CA GLU A 198 -11.45 -11.89 -9.61
C GLU A 198 -11.90 -10.43 -9.47
N ARG A 199 -12.71 -10.16 -8.44
CA ARG A 199 -13.12 -8.80 -8.03
C ARG A 199 -12.81 -8.54 -6.57
N ALA A 200 -12.21 -7.38 -6.29
CA ALA A 200 -11.84 -7.00 -4.95
C ALA A 200 -13.07 -6.63 -4.10
N SER A 201 -13.20 -7.23 -2.92
CA SER A 201 -14.13 -6.79 -1.88
C SER A 201 -13.64 -5.50 -1.20
N ASP A 202 -14.48 -4.87 -0.38
CA ASP A 202 -14.06 -3.72 0.44
C ASP A 202 -12.88 -4.08 1.36
N ALA A 203 -12.86 -5.32 1.88
CA ALA A 203 -11.74 -5.86 2.64
C ALA A 203 -10.45 -5.95 1.83
N ASP A 204 -10.52 -6.53 0.62
CA ASP A 204 -9.35 -6.65 -0.26
C ASP A 204 -8.79 -5.28 -0.64
N ARG A 205 -9.68 -4.32 -0.92
CA ARG A 205 -9.32 -2.93 -1.23
C ARG A 205 -8.59 -2.27 -0.07
N ALA A 206 -9.06 -2.47 1.16
CA ALA A 206 -8.40 -1.97 2.35
C ALA A 206 -7.01 -2.61 2.55
N LYS A 207 -6.92 -3.94 2.44
CA LYS A 207 -5.66 -4.70 2.52
C LYS A 207 -4.66 -4.20 1.47
N MET A 208 -5.08 -4.01 0.21
CA MET A 208 -4.26 -3.44 -0.86
C MET A 208 -3.76 -2.03 -0.55
N ILE A 209 -4.60 -1.13 -0.06
CA ILE A 209 -4.18 0.24 0.29
C ILE A 209 -3.19 0.21 1.46
N LEU A 210 -3.43 -0.62 2.48
CA LEU A 210 -2.51 -0.78 3.60
C LEU A 210 -1.16 -1.34 3.13
N GLY A 211 -1.15 -2.32 2.23
CA GLY A 211 0.08 -2.85 1.63
C GLY A 211 0.81 -1.83 0.77
N TYR A 212 0.08 -1.00 0.02
CA TYR A 212 0.66 0.07 -0.79
C TYR A 212 1.29 1.19 0.06
N LEU A 213 0.80 1.40 1.29
CA LEU A 213 1.36 2.34 2.26
C LEU A 213 2.42 1.72 3.18
N ALA A 214 2.61 0.40 3.13
CA ALA A 214 3.53 -0.29 4.00
C ALA A 214 4.96 0.05 3.60
N LYS A 215 5.79 0.37 4.60
CA LYS A 215 7.22 0.55 4.38
C LYS A 215 7.87 -0.81 4.09
N PRO A 216 8.86 -0.85 3.19
CA PRO A 216 9.74 -2.01 3.09
C PRO A 216 10.35 -2.29 4.47
N THR A 217 10.37 -3.55 4.89
CA THR A 217 11.01 -3.94 6.15
C THR A 217 12.51 -3.65 6.06
N ASP A 218 13.04 -2.86 7.00
CA ASP A 218 14.48 -2.69 7.14
C ASP A 218 15.14 -4.03 7.49
N LYS A 219 16.35 -4.27 6.96
CA LYS A 219 17.11 -5.51 7.20
C LYS A 219 17.51 -5.75 8.67
N SER A 220 17.08 -4.92 9.63
CA SER A 220 17.43 -5.04 11.05
C SER A 220 16.58 -6.07 11.82
N ASP A 221 15.46 -6.55 11.28
CA ASP A 221 14.52 -7.38 12.05
C ASP A 221 14.65 -8.89 11.78
N PHE A 222 15.67 -9.33 11.04
CA PHE A 222 16.01 -10.75 10.91
C PHE A 222 17.25 -11.07 11.76
N THR A 223 17.04 -11.26 13.07
CA THR A 223 17.95 -12.11 13.86
C THR A 223 17.52 -13.56 13.62
N PRO A 224 18.37 -14.41 13.01
CA PRO A 224 18.08 -15.84 12.97
C PRO A 224 18.04 -16.33 14.41
N THR A 225 16.91 -16.90 14.81
CA THR A 225 16.80 -17.61 16.07
C THR A 225 17.82 -18.75 16.05
N GLU A 226 18.86 -18.66 16.87
CA GLU A 226 19.77 -19.76 17.12
C GLU A 226 18.94 -20.96 17.60
N VAL A 227 18.83 -21.97 16.75
CA VAL A 227 18.41 -23.30 17.15
C VAL A 227 19.55 -23.83 18.02
N LYS A 228 19.34 -23.84 19.33
CA LYS A 228 20.19 -24.61 20.24
C LYS A 228 19.96 -26.09 19.93
N GLU A 229 20.91 -26.71 19.25
CA GLU A 229 21.06 -28.16 19.27
C GLU A 229 21.45 -28.56 20.69
N GLU A 230 20.53 -29.23 21.39
CA GLU A 230 20.83 -29.97 22.60
C GLU A 230 21.63 -31.23 22.20
N ASN A 231 22.86 -31.32 22.68
CA ASN A 231 23.63 -32.55 22.82
C ASN A 231 23.76 -32.88 24.30
#